data_AF-A0A937IYL2-F1
#
_entry.id   AF-A0A937IYL2-F1
#
_cell.length_a   1.000
_cell.length_b   1.000
_cell.length_c   1.000
_cell.angle_alpha   90.00
_cell.angle_beta   90.00
_cell.angle_gamma   90.00
#
_symmetry.space_group_name_H-M   'P 1'
#
loop_
_entity.id
_entity.type
_entity.pdbx_description
1 polymer ?
#
loop_
_entity_poly.entity_id
_entity_poly.type
_entity_poly.pdbx_seq_one_letter_code
_entity_poly.pdbx_strand_id
1 'polypeptide(L)' 'LSKVKPAIADVQQRDGEVKVEEVTKANVFQSIKEIRENSSILADLEKDGKIKIVGAVYHVEDGQVSYLR' A
#
# COMPACT_ATOMS: atom_id res chain seq x y z
N LEU A 1 -4.70 -14.90 -12.54
CA LEU A 1 -4.93 -13.45 -12.76
C LEU A 1 -6.06 -12.95 -11.83
N SER A 2 -5.94 -13.14 -10.51
CA SER A 2 -7.10 -13.07 -9.59
C SER A 2 -6.87 -12.32 -8.28
N LYS A 3 -5.78 -11.54 -8.17
CA LYS A 3 -5.42 -10.83 -6.92
C LYS A 3 -5.68 -9.32 -6.94
N VAL A 4 -6.22 -8.78 -8.03
CA VAL A 4 -6.48 -7.32 -8.19
C VAL A 4 -7.90 -6.92 -7.78
N LYS A 5 -8.74 -7.89 -7.36
CA LYS A 5 -10.17 -7.66 -7.12
C LYS A 5 -10.54 -6.74 -5.94
N PRO A 6 -9.80 -6.61 -4.83
CA PRO A 6 -10.28 -5.75 -3.73
C PRO A 6 -9.96 -4.27 -3.94
N ALA A 7 -8.97 -3.92 -4.77
CA ALA A 7 -8.50 -2.54 -4.93
C ALA A 7 -9.41 -1.65 -5.80
N ILE A 8 -10.29 -2.26 -6.58
CA ILE A 8 -11.16 -1.56 -7.54
C ILE A 8 -12.49 -1.16 -6.86
N ALA A 9 -12.81 -1.75 -5.70
CA ALA A 9 -14.07 -1.47 -5.00
C ALA A 9 -14.04 -0.12 -4.25
N ASP A 10 -12.90 0.27 -3.67
CA ASP A 10 -12.78 1.52 -2.91
C ASP A 10 -12.66 2.79 -3.78
N VAL A 11 -12.38 2.63 -5.09
CA VAL A 11 -12.17 3.77 -6.01
C VAL A 11 -13.43 4.13 -6.79
N GLN A 12 -14.51 3.35 -6.69
CA GLN A 12 -15.77 3.60 -7.43
C GLN A 12 -16.63 4.76 -6.87
N GLN A 13 -16.15 5.51 -5.89
CA GLN A 13 -16.85 6.67 -5.35
C GLN A 13 -16.16 7.99 -5.69
N ARG A 14 -15.80 8.20 -6.97
CA ARG A 14 -15.50 9.53 -7.53
C ARG A 14 -15.58 9.48 -9.06
N ASP A 15 -16.54 10.20 -9.62
CA ASP A 15 -16.60 10.55 -11.03
C ASP A 15 -15.29 11.26 -11.44
N GLY A 16 -14.42 10.55 -12.13
CA GLY A 16 -13.13 11.04 -12.60
C GLY A 16 -12.24 9.86 -13.01
N GLU A 17 -11.40 10.05 -14.02
CA GLU A 17 -10.45 9.02 -14.50
C GLU A 17 -9.79 8.31 -13.31
N VAL A 18 -9.91 6.97 -13.26
CA VAL A 18 -9.25 6.15 -12.25
C VAL A 18 -7.75 6.37 -12.39
N LYS A 19 -7.19 7.20 -11.52
CA LYS A 19 -5.76 7.51 -11.53
C LYS A 19 -5.00 6.28 -11.08
N VAL A 20 -4.19 5.72 -11.97
CA VAL A 20 -3.37 4.53 -11.70
C VAL A 20 -2.49 4.75 -10.46
N GLU A 21 -2.05 5.98 -10.18
CA GLU A 21 -1.30 6.29 -8.96
C GLU A 21 -2.13 6.11 -7.68
N GLU A 22 -3.42 6.46 -7.70
CA GLU A 22 -4.29 6.32 -6.52
C GLU A 22 -4.54 4.85 -6.21
N VAL A 23 -4.81 4.03 -7.23
CA VAL A 23 -4.93 2.57 -7.08
C VAL A 23 -3.63 1.96 -6.58
N THR A 24 -2.48 2.41 -7.09
CA THR A 24 -1.16 1.93 -6.66
C THR A 24 -0.91 2.26 -5.19
N LYS A 25 -1.21 3.50 -4.76
CA LYS A 25 -1.10 3.89 -3.35
C LYS A 25 -2.01 3.06 -2.45
N ALA A 26 -3.27 2.88 -2.84
CA ALA A 26 -4.23 2.07 -2.10
C ALA A 26 -3.74 0.62 -1.92
N ASN A 27 -3.16 0.02 -2.96
CA ASN A 27 -2.58 -1.31 -2.88
C ASN A 27 -1.41 -1.40 -1.89
N VAL A 28 -0.53 -0.39 -1.88
CA VAL A 28 0.59 -0.35 -0.93
C VAL A 28 0.07 -0.25 0.51
N PHE A 29 -0.91 0.62 0.78
CA PHE A 29 -1.52 0.74 2.11
C PHE A 29 -2.22 -0.54 2.55
N GLN A 30 -2.98 -1.17 1.66
CA GLN A 30 -3.64 -2.45 1.94
C GLN A 30 -2.62 -3.53 2.27
N SER A 31 -1.52 -3.61 1.51
CA SER A 31 -0.44 -4.58 1.77
C SER A 31 0.22 -4.35 3.13
N ILE A 32 0.46 -3.09 3.52
CA ILE A 32 0.99 -2.76 4.85
C ILE A 32 0.03 -3.21 5.96
N LYS A 33 -1.27 -2.96 5.78
CA LYS A 33 -2.30 -3.40 6.72
C LYS A 33 -2.29 -4.93 6.85
N GLU A 34 -2.26 -5.65 5.74
CA GLU A 34 -2.20 -7.12 5.74
C GLU A 34 -0.94 -7.65 6.40
N ILE A 35 0.22 -7.00 6.23
CA ILE A 35 1.46 -7.40 6.93
C ILE A 35 1.29 -7.29 8.44
N ARG A 36 0.67 -6.21 8.93
CA ARG A 36 0.40 -5.99 10.36
C ARG A 36 -0.62 -6.98 10.91
N GLU A 37 -1.67 -7.27 10.15
CA GLU A 37 -2.74 -8.19 10.57
C GLU A 37 -2.29 -9.66 10.56
N ASN A 38 -1.49 -10.05 9.56
CA ASN A 38 -1.08 -11.45 9.38
C ASN A 38 0.20 -11.82 10.15
N SER A 39 0.94 -10.84 10.69
CA SER A 39 2.16 -11.09 11.45
C SER A 39 2.16 -10.36 12.78
N SER A 40 1.73 -11.06 13.83
CA SER A 40 1.81 -10.57 15.21
C SER A 40 3.24 -10.19 15.60
N ILE A 41 4.25 -10.94 15.16
CA ILE A 41 5.66 -10.66 15.45
C ILE A 41 6.06 -9.29 14.88
N LEU A 42 5.76 -9.02 13.61
CA LEU A 42 6.12 -7.74 12.99
C LEU A 42 5.33 -6.58 13.59
N ALA A 43 4.06 -6.80 13.92
CA ALA A 43 3.23 -5.80 14.59
C ALA A 43 3.76 -5.47 16.00
N ASP A 44 4.15 -6.49 16.77
CA ASP A 44 4.74 -6.29 18.10
C ASP A 44 6.09 -5.59 18.01
N LEU A 45 6.95 -5.95 17.05
CA LEU A 45 8.23 -5.27 16.80
C LEU A 45 8.05 -3.81 16.36
N GLU A 46 7.02 -3.50 15.56
CA GLU A 46 6.68 -2.14 15.16
C GLU A 46 6.14 -1.33 16.36
N LYS A 47 5.27 -1.92 17.17
CA LYS A 47 4.72 -1.32 18.39
C LYS A 47 5.79 -1.05 19.45
N ASP A 48 6.75 -1.96 19.57
CA ASP A 48 7.93 -1.83 20.44
C ASP A 48 8.96 -0.81 19.87
N GLY A 49 8.73 -0.27 18.67
CA GLY A 49 9.63 0.69 18.02
C GLY A 49 10.95 0.10 17.52
N LYS A 50 11.07 -1.24 17.48
CA LYS A 50 12.28 -1.94 17.00
C LYS A 50 12.40 -1.91 15.49
N ILE A 51 11.27 -1.86 14.79
CA ILE A 51 11.19 -1.71 13.33
C ILE A 51 10.10 -0.70 12.95
N LYS A 52 10.08 -0.26 11.69
CA LYS A 52 9.01 0.56 11.12
C LYS A 52 8.59 0.01 9.77
N ILE A 53 7.28 -0.13 9.53
CA ILE A 53 6.75 -0.55 8.23
C ILE A 53 6.38 0.72 7.46
N VAL A 54 6.99 0.93 6.28
CA VAL A 54 6.81 2.12 5.45
C VAL A 54 6.46 1.70 4.03
N GLY A 55 5.46 2.35 3.44
CA GLY A 55 5.10 2.16 2.05
C GLY A 55 5.98 3.00 1.13
N ALA A 56 6.27 2.49 -0.06
CA ALA A 56 6.93 3.26 -1.09
C ALA A 56 6.45 2.83 -2.48
N VAL A 57 6.48 3.77 -3.42
CA VAL A 57 6.25 3.55 -4.84
C VAL A 57 7.54 3.82 -5.58
N TYR A 58 7.97 2.87 -6.40
CA TYR A 58 9.11 3.02 -7.28
C TYR A 58 8.65 3.50 -8.66
N HIS A 59 9.24 4.60 -9.15
CA HIS A 59 9.00 5.16 -10.46
C HIS A 59 10.02 4.58 -11.44
N VAL A 60 9.54 3.78 -12.40
CA VAL A 60 10.42 3.07 -13.35
C VAL A 60 11.05 4.03 -14.38
N GLU A 61 10.38 5.15 -14.65
CA GLU A 61 10.77 6.11 -15.68
C GLU A 61 12.06 6.88 -15.33
N ASP A 62 12.24 7.21 -14.05
CA ASP A 62 13.35 8.04 -13.57
C ASP A 62 14.12 7.41 -12.40
N GLY A 63 13.69 6.24 -11.92
CA GLY A 63 14.30 5.52 -10.80
C GLY A 63 14.01 6.12 -9.43
N GLN A 64 13.09 7.09 -9.33
CA GLN A 64 12.77 7.73 -8.06
C GLN A 64 11.91 6.83 -7.16
N VAL A 65 12.05 7.01 -5.85
CA VAL A 65 11.21 6.35 -4.84
C VAL A 65 10.38 7.38 -4.11
N SER A 66 9.06 7.28 -4.23
CA SER A 66 8.12 8.07 -3.44
C SER A 66 7.68 7.30 -2.21
N TYR A 67 8.16 7.71 -1.05
CA TYR A 67 7.70 7.16 0.22
C TYR A 67 6.28 7.64 0.53
N LEU A 68 5.41 6.69 0.85
CA LEU A 68 4.04 6.92 1.30
C LEU A 68 4.07 6.94 2.83
N ARG A 69 3.86 8.13 3.41
CA ARG A 69 3.75 8.34 4.87
C ARG A 69 2.32 8.25 5.33
#